data_AF-A0A3N6UVQ9-F1
#
_entry.id   AF-A0A3N6UVQ9-F1
#
_cell.length_a   1.000
_cell.length_b   1.000
_cell.length_c   1.000
_cell.angle_alpha   90.00
_cell.angle_beta   90.00
_cell.angle_gamma   90.00
#
_symmetry.space_group_name_H-M   'P 1'
#
loop_
_entity.id
_entity.type
_entity.pdbx_description
1 polymer ?
#
loop_
_entity_poly.entity_id
_entity_poly.type
_entity_poly.pdbx_seq_one_letter_code
_entity_poly.pdbx_strand_id
1 'polypeptide(L)'
;MSTISSTTSVGSTSSGSSGSTSQIASLNKQIVQLQNQLKSLSDDTTLTDEQKSEQEQVIDSQIQMIQAQIAQIEQQQAEAAQQKQDNKKEAATTAASQVADGVNRPTSTNSVNVYI
;
A
#
# COMPACT_ATOMS: atom_id res chain seq x y z
N MET A 1 0.67 45.04 12.48
CA MET A 1 0.03 43.93 11.75
C MET A 1 1.11 43.26 10.92
N SER A 2 1.54 42.07 11.33
CA SER A 2 2.71 41.40 10.76
C SER A 2 2.33 40.59 9.54
N THR A 3 2.88 40.98 8.39
CA THR A 3 2.91 40.20 7.16
C THR A 3 4.06 39.20 7.23
N ILE A 4 3.76 37.94 7.53
CA ILE A 4 4.68 36.82 7.29
C ILE A 4 3.95 35.85 6.37
N SER A 5 4.19 36.04 5.07
CA SER A 5 3.97 35.04 4.04
C SER A 5 5.14 34.05 4.12
N SER A 6 4.98 33.02 4.95
CA SER A 6 5.87 31.86 4.95
C SER A 6 5.20 30.77 4.12
N THR A 7 5.42 30.82 2.81
CA THR A 7 5.22 29.67 1.92
C THR A 7 6.28 28.63 2.24
N THR A 8 6.12 27.91 3.34
CA THR A 8 6.78 26.62 3.55
C THR A 8 5.98 25.58 2.78
N SER A 9 6.27 25.49 1.48
CA SER A 9 6.01 24.29 0.71
C SER A 9 6.93 23.17 1.22
N VAL A 10 6.69 22.72 2.45
CA VAL A 10 7.34 21.54 3.02
C VAL A 10 6.56 20.33 2.55
N GLY A 11 7.10 19.70 1.52
CA GLY A 11 6.94 18.28 1.24
C GLY A 11 5.51 17.76 1.23
N SER A 12 4.83 17.92 0.10
CA SER A 12 3.98 16.83 -0.39
C SER A 12 4.91 15.66 -0.68
N THR A 13 5.29 14.91 0.35
CA THR A 13 5.76 13.55 0.16
C THR A 13 4.55 12.81 -0.36
N SER A 14 4.47 12.70 -1.68
CA SER A 14 3.65 11.73 -2.37
C SER A 14 4.20 10.34 -2.02
N SER A 15 4.07 9.97 -0.75
CA SER A 15 4.40 8.68 -0.17
C SER A 15 3.29 7.72 -0.56
N GLY A 16 3.16 7.49 -1.87
CA GLY A 16 2.06 6.76 -2.43
C GLY A 16 2.55 5.97 -3.61
N SER A 17 3.25 4.87 -3.35
CA SER A 17 3.14 3.58 -4.09
C SER A 17 4.41 2.72 -4.03
N SER A 18 5.57 3.24 -3.60
CA SER A 18 6.85 2.51 -3.74
C SER A 18 7.32 1.74 -2.51
N GLY A 19 6.67 1.91 -1.35
CA GLY A 19 7.04 1.21 -0.10
C GLY A 19 6.53 -0.22 -0.03
N SER A 20 5.30 -0.46 -0.48
CA SER A 20 4.57 -1.72 -0.32
C SER A 20 5.20 -2.89 -1.10
N THR A 21 5.69 -2.63 -2.32
CA THR A 21 6.37 -3.65 -3.13
C THR A 21 7.70 -4.09 -2.52
N SER A 22 8.49 -3.14 -2.01
CA SER A 22 9.74 -3.42 -1.29
C SER A 22 9.50 -4.21 0.00
N GLN A 23 8.41 -3.89 0.70
CA GLN A 23 7.99 -4.59 1.91
C GLN A 23 7.60 -6.04 1.61
N ILE A 24 6.79 -6.30 0.58
CA ILE A 24 6.43 -7.66 0.15
C ILE A 24 7.67 -8.47 -0.24
N ALA A 25 8.60 -7.88 -0.98
CA ALA A 25 9.84 -8.56 -1.37
C ALA A 25 10.68 -8.96 -0.14
N SER A 26 10.74 -8.10 0.87
CA SER A 26 11.45 -8.37 2.13
C SER A 26 10.76 -9.48 2.93
N LEU A 27 9.43 -9.43 3.05
CA LEU A 27 8.63 -10.46 3.71
C LEU A 27 8.78 -11.83 3.02
N ASN A 28 8.76 -11.87 1.69
CA ASN A 28 9.01 -13.10 0.93
C ASN A 28 10.40 -13.69 1.19
N LYS A 29 11.45 -12.84 1.27
CA LYS A 29 12.79 -13.31 1.65
C LYS A 29 12.80 -13.89 3.06
N GLN A 30 12.07 -13.29 3.98
CA GLN A 30 11.94 -13.78 5.36
C GLN A 30 11.30 -15.18 5.40
N ILE A 31 10.24 -15.42 4.61
CA ILE A 31 9.64 -16.76 4.46
C ILE A 31 10.68 -17.77 3.97
N VAL A 32 11.45 -17.44 2.93
CA VAL A 32 12.48 -18.35 2.40
C VAL A 32 13.57 -18.63 3.44
N GLN A 33 13.96 -17.63 4.23
CA GLN A 33 14.92 -17.82 5.32
C GLN A 33 14.38 -18.75 6.41
N LEU A 34 13.13 -18.55 6.84
CA LEU A 34 12.45 -19.39 7.81
C LEU A 34 12.28 -20.84 7.31
N GLN A 35 11.93 -21.03 6.03
CA GLN A 35 11.87 -22.36 5.43
C GLN A 35 13.24 -23.05 5.36
N ASN A 36 14.30 -22.30 5.12
CA ASN A 36 15.66 -22.85 5.17
C ASN A 36 16.06 -23.20 6.60
N GLN A 37 15.71 -22.38 7.60
CA GLN A 37 15.89 -22.74 9.00
C GLN A 37 15.15 -24.04 9.35
N LEU A 38 13.91 -24.22 8.89
CA LEU A 38 13.15 -25.45 9.11
C LEU A 38 13.87 -26.69 8.55
N LYS A 39 14.44 -26.58 7.34
CA LYS A 39 15.25 -27.66 6.74
C LYS A 39 16.51 -27.92 7.55
N SER A 40 17.25 -26.87 7.89
CA SER A 40 18.47 -27.00 8.69
C SER A 40 18.20 -27.55 10.09
N LEU A 41 17.02 -27.28 10.66
CA LEU A 41 16.60 -27.80 11.95
C LEU A 41 16.40 -29.32 11.93
N SER A 42 15.92 -29.85 10.81
CA SER A 42 15.82 -31.30 10.60
C SER A 42 17.20 -31.95 10.62
N ASP A 43 18.19 -31.32 9.98
CA ASP A 43 19.59 -31.77 9.92
C ASP A 43 20.36 -31.54 11.24
N ASP A 44 19.87 -30.69 12.13
CA ASP A 44 20.55 -30.35 13.38
C ASP A 44 20.51 -31.52 14.36
N THR A 45 21.65 -32.07 14.73
CA THR A 45 21.76 -33.22 15.65
C THR A 45 21.96 -32.80 17.11
N THR A 46 22.02 -31.50 17.38
CA THR A 46 22.29 -30.96 18.71
C THR A 46 21.02 -30.77 19.56
N LEU A 47 19.85 -30.73 18.92
CA LEU A 47 18.54 -30.54 19.55
C LEU A 47 17.80 -31.87 19.70
N THR A 48 17.05 -32.01 20.80
CA THR A 48 16.12 -33.15 21.00
C THR A 48 14.90 -33.02 20.11
N ASP A 49 14.21 -34.14 19.86
CA ASP A 49 13.01 -34.17 19.00
C ASP A 49 11.91 -33.21 19.49
N GLU A 50 11.77 -33.04 20.81
CA GLU A 50 10.79 -32.13 21.40
C GLU A 50 11.15 -30.66 21.12
N GLN A 51 12.43 -30.29 21.26
CA GLN A 51 12.90 -28.94 20.93
C GLN A 51 12.79 -28.64 19.43
N LYS A 52 13.04 -29.64 18.58
CA LYS A 52 12.82 -29.49 17.14
C LYS A 52 11.36 -29.23 16.86
N SER A 53 10.45 -30.02 17.42
CA SER A 53 9.02 -29.87 17.19
C SER A 53 8.49 -28.51 17.64
N GLU A 54 8.88 -28.02 18.82
CA GLU A 54 8.53 -26.68 19.27
C GLU A 54 9.04 -25.61 18.30
N GLN A 55 10.28 -25.75 17.84
CA GLN A 55 10.93 -24.76 16.99
C GLN A 55 10.35 -24.78 15.56
N GLU A 56 9.95 -25.95 15.05
CA GLU A 56 9.16 -26.08 13.83
C GLU A 56 7.81 -25.37 13.95
N GLN A 57 7.08 -25.57 15.05
CA GLN A 57 5.79 -24.88 15.28
C GLN A 57 5.95 -23.36 15.34
N VAL A 58 6.99 -22.87 16.01
CA VAL A 58 7.29 -21.43 16.10
C VAL A 58 7.64 -20.85 14.73
N ILE A 59 8.41 -21.56 13.91
CA ILE A 59 8.75 -21.14 12.54
C ILE A 59 7.49 -21.13 11.66
N ASP A 60 6.66 -22.16 11.73
CA ASP A 60 5.45 -22.26 10.90
C ASP A 60 4.44 -21.15 11.25
N SER A 61 4.26 -20.88 12.54
CA SER A 61 3.43 -19.76 13.02
C SER A 61 3.93 -18.40 12.49
N GLN A 62 5.24 -18.17 12.47
CA GLN A 62 5.82 -16.97 11.89
C GLN A 62 5.59 -16.88 10.37
N ILE A 63 5.72 -18.00 9.66
CA ILE A 63 5.44 -18.05 8.21
C ILE A 63 3.97 -17.68 7.94
N GLN A 64 3.03 -18.23 8.70
CA GLN A 64 1.60 -17.91 8.57
C GLN A 64 1.32 -16.43 8.81
N MET A 65 1.93 -15.84 9.85
CA MET A 65 1.79 -14.40 10.11
C MET A 65 2.32 -13.54 8.96
N ILE A 66 3.47 -13.91 8.39
CA ILE A 66 4.08 -13.16 7.28
C ILE A 66 3.23 -13.31 6.01
N GLN A 67 2.67 -14.50 5.73
CA GLN A 67 1.74 -14.67 4.61
C GLN A 67 0.48 -13.83 4.75
N ALA A 68 -0.09 -13.75 5.95
CA ALA A 68 -1.23 -12.89 6.22
C ALA A 68 -0.90 -11.41 5.98
N GLN A 69 0.29 -10.95 6.40
CA GLN A 69 0.75 -9.59 6.12
C GLN A 69 0.93 -9.33 4.63
N ILE A 70 1.50 -10.27 3.88
CA ILE A 70 1.64 -10.14 2.42
C ILE A 70 0.26 -9.99 1.77
N ALA A 71 -0.69 -10.88 2.08
CA ALA A 71 -2.03 -10.82 1.53
C ALA A 71 -2.73 -9.48 1.82
N GLN A 72 -2.56 -8.96 3.04
CA GLN A 72 -3.10 -7.66 3.42
C GLN A 72 -2.50 -6.51 2.61
N ILE A 73 -1.17 -6.52 2.38
CA ILE A 73 -0.49 -5.48 1.59
C ILE A 73 -0.87 -5.59 0.10
N GLU A 74 -1.01 -6.81 -0.43
CA GLU A 74 -1.46 -7.03 -1.81
C GLU A 74 -2.88 -6.50 -2.04
N GLN A 75 -3.79 -6.74 -1.10
CA GLN A 75 -5.15 -6.20 -1.15
C GLN A 75 -5.15 -4.67 -1.16
N GLN A 76 -4.40 -4.05 -0.24
CA GLN A 76 -4.27 -2.58 -0.18
C GLN A 76 -3.69 -1.98 -1.47
N GLN A 77 -2.73 -2.66 -2.10
CA GLN A 77 -2.17 -2.21 -3.37
C GLN A 77 -3.18 -2.32 -4.52
N ALA A 78 -3.96 -3.38 -4.57
CA ALA A 78 -5.00 -3.54 -5.59
C ALA A 78 -6.08 -2.44 -5.46
N GLU A 79 -6.50 -2.13 -4.23
CA GLU A 79 -7.45 -1.05 -3.94
C GLU A 79 -6.89 0.33 -4.30
N ALA A 80 -5.62 0.60 -3.94
CA ALA A 80 -4.95 1.85 -4.28
C ALA A 80 -4.74 2.02 -5.80
N ALA A 81 -4.50 0.93 -6.52
CA ALA A 81 -4.37 0.95 -7.98
C ALA A 81 -5.71 1.26 -8.67
N GLN A 82 -6.84 0.73 -8.17
CA GLN A 82 -8.18 1.07 -8.67
C GLN A 82 -8.51 2.56 -8.43
N GLN A 83 -8.35 3.05 -7.20
CA GLN A 83 -8.66 4.45 -6.86
C GLN A 83 -7.84 5.46 -7.71
N LYS A 84 -6.59 5.13 -8.03
CA LYS A 84 -5.77 5.97 -8.92
C LYS A 84 -6.25 5.97 -10.38
N GLN A 85 -6.90 4.91 -10.85
CA GLN A 85 -7.44 4.83 -12.21
C GLN A 85 -8.74 5.62 -12.34
N ASP A 86 -9.60 5.60 -11.33
CA ASP A 86 -10.84 6.38 -11.31
C ASP A 86 -10.57 7.90 -11.30
N ASN A 87 -9.61 8.36 -10.48
CA ASN A 87 -9.19 9.78 -10.48
C ASN A 87 -8.57 10.22 -11.83
N LYS A 88 -7.97 9.30 -12.61
CA LYS A 88 -7.41 9.61 -13.93
C LYS A 88 -8.49 9.70 -15.01
N LYS A 89 -9.61 8.98 -14.87
CA LYS A 89 -10.75 9.07 -15.79
C LYS A 89 -11.57 10.34 -15.59
N GLU A 90 -11.64 10.89 -14.37
CA GLU A 90 -12.27 12.19 -14.13
C GLU A 90 -11.43 13.37 -14.69
N ALA A 91 -10.09 13.25 -14.69
CA ALA A 91 -9.22 14.27 -15.29
C ALA A 91 -9.22 14.25 -16.84
N ALA A 92 -9.46 13.10 -17.48
CA ALA A 92 -9.45 12.98 -18.94
C ALA A 92 -10.72 13.53 -19.61
N THR A 93 -11.86 13.55 -18.92
CA THR A 93 -13.11 14.17 -19.44
C THR A 93 -13.09 15.70 -19.38
N THR A 94 -12.17 16.30 -18.61
CA THR A 94 -12.08 17.78 -18.51
C THR A 94 -11.10 18.39 -19.52
N ALA A 95 -10.15 17.62 -20.07
CA ALA A 95 -9.11 18.14 -20.98
C ALA A 95 -9.53 18.22 -22.46
N ALA A 96 -10.62 17.57 -22.86
CA ALA A 96 -11.13 17.63 -24.25
C ALA A 96 -12.06 18.82 -24.52
N SER A 97 -12.32 19.68 -23.53
CA SER A 97 -13.25 20.82 -23.66
C SER A 97 -12.59 22.18 -23.49
N GLN A 98 -11.26 22.28 -23.61
CA GLN A 98 -10.50 23.54 -23.50
C GLN A 98 -10.15 24.17 -24.87
N VAL A 99 -10.77 23.72 -25.97
CA VAL A 99 -10.63 24.35 -27.30
C VAL A 99 -11.99 24.77 -27.88
N ALA A 100 -12.92 25.21 -27.04
CA ALA A 100 -14.01 26.07 -27.49
C ALA A 100 -14.72 26.75 -26.32
N ASP A 101 -14.55 28.07 -26.31
CA ASP A 101 -15.59 29.06 -26.06
C ASP A 101 -15.86 29.48 -24.60
N GLY A 102 -15.63 30.78 -24.38
CA GLY A 102 -15.75 31.48 -23.11
C GLY A 102 -17.20 31.75 -22.73
N VAL A 103 -17.92 30.73 -22.27
CA VAL A 103 -19.22 30.90 -21.63
C VAL A 103 -19.39 29.94 -20.46
N ASN A 104 -19.61 30.56 -19.29
CA ASN A 104 -20.05 30.00 -18.02
C ASN A 104 -20.88 28.70 -18.16
N ARG A 105 -20.23 27.54 -18.03
CA ARG A 105 -20.90 26.24 -18.05
C ARG A 105 -21.11 25.76 -16.61
N PRO A 106 -22.35 25.67 -16.11
CA PRO A 106 -22.61 25.19 -14.75
C PRO A 106 -22.18 23.73 -14.65
N THR A 107 -21.23 23.43 -13.77
CA THR A 107 -20.79 22.06 -13.48
C THR A 107 -21.70 21.45 -12.41
N SER A 108 -22.00 20.16 -12.55
CA SER A 108 -22.81 19.36 -11.63
C SER A 108 -22.21 19.20 -10.21
N THR A 109 -21.09 19.88 -9.93
CA THR A 109 -20.35 19.80 -8.66
C THR A 109 -20.80 20.87 -7.66
N ASN A 110 -21.72 21.77 -8.02
CA ASN A 110 -22.26 22.77 -7.09
C ASN A 110 -23.78 22.68 -6.96
N SER A 111 -24.28 21.52 -6.55
CA SER A 111 -25.65 21.39 -6.04
C SER A 111 -25.75 22.05 -4.67
N VAL A 112 -25.92 23.39 -4.67
CA VAL A 112 -26.36 24.09 -3.46
C VAL A 112 -27.83 23.71 -3.24
N ASN A 113 -28.09 22.89 -2.23
CA ASN A 113 -29.45 22.61 -1.77
C ASN A 113 -30.00 23.88 -1.10
N VAL A 114 -30.70 24.73 -1.86
CA VAL A 114 -31.47 25.85 -1.31
C VAL A 114 -32.89 25.34 -1.01
N TYR A 115 -33.25 25.29 0.27
CA TYR A 115 -34.61 25.04 0.76
C TYR A 115 -35.25 26.40 1.07
N ILE A 116 -36.37 26.74 0.41
CA ILE A 116 -37.28 27.83 0.81
C ILE A 116 -38.69 27.32 0.93
#